data_AF-A0A844G9M4-F1
#
_entry.id   AF-A0A844G9M4-F1
#
_cell.length_a   1.000
_cell.length_b   1.000
_cell.length_c   1.000
_cell.angle_alpha   90.00
_cell.angle_beta   90.00
_cell.angle_gamma   90.00
#
_symmetry.space_group_name_H-M   'P 1'
#
loop_
_entity.id
_entity.type
_entity.pdbx_description
1 polymer ?
#
loop_
_entity_poly.entity_id
_entity_poly.type
_entity_poly.pdbx_seq_one_letter_code
_entity_poly.pdbx_strand_id
1 'polypeptide(L)'
;MPLAALPGQFAPDQQPKRPGQIANLADLLIAKAIATNIGQLLDDWPVNFNALLSSIQAQQGQSTSLRNSFGVLHRVLYQDLAGTGFDFIRVAFEEYVNLNWWGLVCRRHKGFNPKTLTAHPRLALKEAAKICDTSLAVINHLIDAGKIQVDEYVSASGRRTRSIHQSDLPELKKLAAGFLCMADACTFLGIPERRVHELILAGKITPLASPGETRSARWYLPKSALQSLMFSGSASTPADAIAISSVLRGGRLDDGEFIAIVNGLQNGELSAVGVVSCPIGRVAVSKKALDEFRLRWAIQHHRSLSIDQGRRLVGVEAASHLPTCKTWFAPNGRRS
;
A
#
# COMPACT_ATOMS: atom_id res chain seq x y z
N MET A 1 17.51 -14.71 -50.88
CA MET A 1 18.04 -15.48 -49.72
C MET A 1 16.95 -16.42 -49.26
N PRO A 2 17.24 -17.68 -48.92
CA PRO A 2 16.24 -18.58 -48.35
C PRO A 2 15.85 -18.09 -46.95
N LEU A 3 14.60 -17.66 -46.78
CA LEU A 3 14.05 -17.17 -45.50
C LEU A 3 14.24 -18.18 -44.36
N ALA A 4 14.30 -19.47 -44.69
CA ALA A 4 14.56 -20.56 -43.77
C ALA A 4 15.91 -20.47 -43.03
N ALA A 5 16.91 -19.75 -43.56
CA ALA A 5 18.24 -19.62 -42.95
C ALA A 5 18.32 -18.59 -41.81
N LEU A 6 17.26 -17.82 -41.55
CA LEU A 6 17.26 -16.73 -40.58
C LEU A 6 17.26 -17.20 -39.11
N PRO A 7 16.47 -18.22 -38.71
CA PRO A 7 16.50 -18.73 -37.33
C PRO A 7 17.84 -19.37 -36.96
N GLY A 8 18.51 -20.04 -37.91
CA GLY A 8 19.79 -20.73 -37.67
C GLY A 8 20.99 -19.83 -37.40
N GLN A 9 20.84 -18.51 -37.55
CA GLN A 9 21.86 -17.52 -37.20
C GLN A 9 21.81 -17.12 -35.71
N PHE A 10 20.76 -17.49 -34.99
CA PHE A 10 20.64 -17.23 -33.56
C PHE A 10 21.20 -18.42 -32.80
N ALA A 11 22.15 -18.15 -31.91
CA ALA A 11 22.72 -19.11 -30.99
C ALA A 11 22.76 -18.52 -29.57
N PRO A 12 22.88 -19.34 -28.51
CA PRO A 12 22.89 -18.87 -27.13
C PRO A 12 23.95 -17.83 -26.78
N ASP A 13 25.00 -17.71 -27.60
CA ASP A 13 26.14 -16.81 -27.47
C ASP A 13 26.20 -15.75 -28.60
N GLN A 14 25.32 -15.84 -29.61
CA GLN A 14 25.39 -15.01 -30.81
C GLN A 14 24.03 -14.50 -31.26
N GLN A 15 23.89 -13.16 -31.25
CA GLN A 15 22.83 -12.46 -31.96
C GLN A 15 23.41 -11.67 -33.13
N PRO A 16 23.02 -11.98 -34.39
CA PRO A 16 23.53 -11.25 -35.54
C PRO A 16 22.98 -9.81 -35.54
N LYS A 17 23.86 -8.80 -35.62
CA LYS A 17 23.43 -7.38 -35.74
C LYS A 17 22.62 -7.10 -37.01
N ARG A 18 22.82 -7.91 -38.06
CA ARG A 18 22.13 -7.83 -39.36
C ARG A 18 21.73 -9.24 -39.81
N PRO A 19 20.61 -9.77 -39.33
CA PRO A 19 20.09 -11.07 -39.76
C PRO A 19 19.90 -11.08 -41.29
N GLY A 20 20.32 -12.15 -41.95
CA GLY A 20 20.18 -12.29 -43.40
C GLY A 20 21.32 -11.68 -44.23
N GLN A 21 22.40 -11.20 -43.59
CA GLN A 21 23.66 -10.85 -44.26
C GLN A 21 24.76 -11.82 -43.80
N ILE A 22 24.68 -13.07 -44.27
CA ILE A 22 25.69 -14.09 -43.99
C ILE A 22 26.75 -14.02 -45.08
N ALA A 23 27.97 -13.63 -44.72
CA ALA A 23 29.11 -13.71 -45.62
C ALA A 23 29.36 -15.17 -46.02
N ASN A 24 29.65 -15.41 -47.30
CA ASN A 24 29.97 -16.74 -47.83
C ASN A 24 28.88 -17.81 -47.61
N LEU A 25 27.58 -17.46 -47.66
CA LEU A 25 26.50 -18.44 -47.53
C LEU A 25 26.56 -19.59 -48.57
N ALA A 26 27.18 -19.34 -49.73
CA ALA A 26 27.40 -20.37 -50.74
C ALA A 26 28.48 -21.40 -50.34
N ASP A 27 29.25 -21.13 -49.29
CA ASP A 27 30.16 -22.10 -48.69
C ASP A 27 29.35 -23.19 -47.99
N LEU A 28 29.61 -24.44 -48.40
CA LEU A 28 28.94 -25.64 -47.89
C LEU A 28 29.07 -25.77 -46.36
N LEU A 29 30.21 -25.38 -45.78
CA LEU A 29 30.44 -25.49 -44.34
C LEU A 29 29.51 -24.55 -43.56
N ILE A 30 29.35 -23.31 -44.06
CA ILE A 30 28.48 -22.30 -43.45
C ILE A 30 27.01 -22.71 -43.62
N ALA A 31 26.62 -23.13 -44.82
CA ALA A 31 25.27 -23.59 -45.09
C ALA A 31 24.89 -24.81 -44.24
N LYS A 32 25.80 -25.78 -44.09
CA LYS A 32 25.61 -26.96 -43.25
C LYS A 32 25.45 -26.57 -41.77
N ALA A 33 26.29 -25.68 -41.26
CA ALA A 33 26.18 -25.20 -39.88
C ALA A 33 24.81 -24.55 -39.59
N ILE A 34 24.34 -23.69 -40.50
CA ILE A 34 23.01 -23.05 -40.36
C ILE A 34 21.89 -24.09 -40.38
N ALA A 35 21.95 -25.06 -41.31
CA ALA A 35 20.95 -26.13 -41.38
C ALA A 35 20.95 -27.01 -40.12
N THR A 36 22.13 -27.32 -39.57
CA THR A 36 22.26 -28.05 -38.30
C THR A 36 21.68 -27.24 -37.13
N ASN A 37 21.95 -25.94 -37.05
CA ASN A 37 21.39 -25.08 -36.01
C ASN A 37 19.86 -25.02 -36.08
N ILE A 38 19.29 -24.90 -37.29
CA ILE A 38 17.83 -24.97 -37.48
C ILE A 38 17.29 -26.32 -37.04
N GLY A 39 17.97 -27.40 -37.42
CA GLY A 39 17.62 -28.75 -37.00
C GLY A 39 17.57 -28.87 -35.49
N GLN A 40 18.61 -28.40 -34.78
CA GLN A 40 18.66 -28.40 -33.31
C GLN A 40 17.59 -27.50 -32.68
N LEU A 41 17.28 -26.35 -33.29
CA LEU A 41 16.26 -25.44 -32.80
C LEU A 41 14.84 -26.05 -32.89
N LEU A 42 14.60 -26.82 -33.96
CA LEU A 42 13.33 -27.50 -34.23
C LEU A 42 13.25 -28.88 -33.59
N ASP A 43 14.39 -29.48 -33.23
CA ASP A 43 14.44 -30.69 -32.42
C ASP A 43 13.85 -30.40 -31.04
N ASP A 44 13.06 -31.33 -30.51
CA ASP A 44 12.32 -31.19 -29.24
C ASP A 44 11.52 -29.86 -29.12
N TRP A 45 10.84 -29.45 -30.20
CA TRP A 45 10.05 -28.22 -30.21
C TRP A 45 8.91 -28.21 -29.16
N PRO A 46 8.68 -27.10 -28.41
CA PRO A 46 9.36 -25.79 -28.46
C PRO A 46 10.49 -25.62 -27.44
N VAL A 47 10.97 -26.69 -26.80
CA VAL A 47 11.91 -26.64 -25.66
C VAL A 47 13.22 -25.96 -26.03
N ASN A 48 13.85 -26.38 -27.14
CA ASN A 48 15.13 -25.81 -27.58
C ASN A 48 15.00 -24.35 -28.02
N PHE A 49 13.87 -23.96 -28.60
CA PHE A 49 13.57 -22.56 -28.90
C PHE A 49 13.43 -21.73 -27.62
N ASN A 50 12.74 -22.25 -26.61
CA ASN A 50 12.62 -21.57 -25.31
C ASN A 50 13.98 -21.44 -24.60
N ALA A 51 14.86 -22.44 -24.71
CA ALA A 51 16.23 -22.37 -24.20
C ALA A 51 17.03 -21.25 -24.88
N LEU A 52 16.92 -21.12 -26.21
CA LEU A 52 17.50 -20.01 -26.95
C LEU A 52 16.94 -18.66 -26.46
N LEU A 53 15.62 -18.51 -26.33
CA LEU A 53 15.01 -17.27 -25.83
C LEU A 53 15.49 -16.91 -24.42
N SER A 54 15.64 -17.91 -23.55
CA SER A 54 16.17 -17.74 -22.19
C SER A 54 17.62 -17.25 -22.20
N SER A 55 18.47 -17.83 -23.03
CA SER A 55 19.86 -17.39 -23.17
C SER A 55 19.97 -15.94 -23.70
N ILE A 56 19.13 -15.60 -24.69
CA ILE A 56 19.01 -14.23 -25.22
C ILE A 56 18.61 -13.25 -24.11
N GLN A 57 17.61 -13.61 -23.31
CA GLN A 57 17.15 -12.78 -22.20
C GLN A 57 18.24 -12.61 -21.14
N ALA A 58 18.95 -13.68 -20.79
CA ALA A 58 20.02 -13.67 -19.79
C ALA A 58 21.19 -12.75 -20.19
N GLN A 59 21.56 -12.72 -21.48
CA GLN A 59 22.62 -11.82 -21.98
C GLN A 59 22.30 -10.33 -21.82
N GLN A 60 21.02 -9.96 -21.80
CA GLN A 60 20.56 -8.57 -21.80
C GLN A 60 20.33 -8.02 -20.39
N GLY A 61 20.62 -8.83 -19.35
CA GLY A 61 20.47 -8.46 -17.95
C GLY A 61 19.04 -8.06 -17.59
N GLN A 62 18.89 -7.06 -16.71
CA GLN A 62 17.59 -6.57 -16.24
C GLN A 62 16.92 -5.55 -17.20
N SER A 63 17.02 -5.72 -18.52
CA SER A 63 16.28 -4.84 -19.45
C SER A 63 14.77 -5.13 -19.44
N THR A 64 13.93 -4.14 -19.13
CA THR A 64 12.45 -4.23 -19.34
C THR A 64 12.02 -4.04 -20.78
N SER A 65 12.95 -3.70 -21.67
CA SER A 65 12.60 -3.38 -23.05
C SER A 65 12.62 -4.67 -23.86
N LEU A 66 11.44 -5.20 -24.17
CA LEU A 66 11.30 -6.35 -25.08
C LEU A 66 11.96 -6.07 -26.43
N ARG A 67 11.92 -4.80 -26.88
CA ARG A 67 12.64 -4.32 -28.07
C ARG A 67 14.16 -4.40 -27.91
N ASN A 68 14.72 -4.12 -26.73
CA ASN A 68 16.17 -4.21 -26.55
C ASN A 68 16.58 -5.68 -26.43
N SER A 69 15.79 -6.48 -25.71
CA SER A 69 16.14 -7.87 -25.44
C SER A 69 15.97 -8.78 -26.65
N PHE A 70 14.88 -8.58 -27.40
CA PHE A 70 14.49 -9.43 -28.54
C PHE A 70 14.34 -8.66 -29.84
N GLY A 71 14.73 -7.39 -29.95
CA GLY A 71 14.38 -6.55 -31.11
C GLY A 71 14.84 -7.09 -32.47
N VAL A 72 16.03 -7.69 -32.51
CA VAL A 72 16.56 -8.33 -33.72
C VAL A 72 15.73 -9.56 -34.08
N LEU A 73 15.49 -10.45 -33.11
CA LEU A 73 14.69 -11.65 -33.31
C LEU A 73 13.24 -11.30 -33.68
N HIS A 74 12.63 -10.36 -32.97
CA HIS A 74 11.29 -9.85 -33.24
C HIS A 74 11.17 -9.32 -34.67
N ARG A 75 12.18 -8.59 -35.17
CA ARG A 75 12.17 -8.15 -36.57
C ARG A 75 12.13 -9.35 -37.52
N VAL A 76 12.98 -10.34 -37.31
CA VAL A 76 13.02 -11.56 -38.13
C VAL A 76 11.68 -12.30 -38.09
N LEU A 77 11.12 -12.52 -36.91
CA LEU A 77 9.88 -13.29 -36.73
C LEU A 77 8.66 -12.63 -37.38
N TYR A 78 8.56 -11.30 -37.33
CA TYR A 78 7.36 -10.57 -37.75
C TYR A 78 7.50 -9.85 -39.10
N GLN A 79 8.71 -9.64 -39.62
CA GLN A 79 8.93 -9.02 -40.94
C GLN A 79 9.45 -10.04 -41.95
N ASP A 80 10.54 -10.73 -41.62
CA ASP A 80 11.22 -11.59 -42.59
C ASP A 80 10.55 -12.97 -42.70
N LEU A 81 10.00 -13.48 -41.59
CA LEU A 81 9.28 -14.76 -41.53
C LEU A 81 7.75 -14.60 -41.54
N ALA A 82 7.20 -13.50 -42.05
CA ALA A 82 5.78 -13.17 -41.95
C ALA A 82 4.79 -14.17 -42.60
N GLY A 83 5.28 -15.13 -43.39
CA GLY A 83 4.43 -16.18 -43.98
C GLY A 83 3.75 -17.08 -42.93
N THR A 84 2.56 -17.57 -43.24
CA THR A 84 1.74 -18.40 -42.33
C THR A 84 2.41 -19.73 -41.96
N GLY A 85 3.27 -20.26 -42.82
CA GLY A 85 4.06 -21.47 -42.54
C GLY A 85 5.03 -21.33 -41.35
N PHE A 86 5.34 -20.10 -40.92
CA PHE A 86 6.19 -19.82 -39.76
C PHE A 86 5.40 -19.30 -38.54
N ASP A 87 4.06 -19.35 -38.57
CA ASP A 87 3.22 -18.86 -37.46
C ASP A 87 3.53 -19.57 -36.15
N PHE A 88 3.85 -20.87 -36.19
CA PHE A 88 4.18 -21.65 -35.01
C PHE A 88 5.37 -21.07 -34.21
N ILE A 89 6.35 -20.46 -34.89
CA ILE A 89 7.51 -19.82 -34.25
C ILE A 89 7.07 -18.55 -33.52
N ARG A 90 6.18 -17.74 -34.13
CA ARG A 90 5.60 -16.56 -33.49
C ARG A 90 4.75 -16.94 -32.27
N VAL A 91 3.94 -17.99 -32.39
CA VAL A 91 3.12 -18.50 -31.28
C VAL A 91 4.00 -18.91 -30.11
N ALA A 92 5.04 -19.74 -30.34
CA ALA A 92 5.95 -20.15 -29.27
C ALA A 92 6.71 -18.97 -28.65
N PHE A 93 7.10 -17.97 -29.45
CA PHE A 93 7.72 -16.75 -28.93
C PHE A 93 6.78 -15.97 -28.02
N GLU A 94 5.53 -15.79 -28.45
CA GLU A 94 4.49 -15.10 -27.68
C GLU A 94 4.14 -15.84 -26.38
N GLU A 95 4.05 -17.18 -26.42
CA GLU A 95 3.85 -18.03 -25.24
C GLU A 95 5.03 -17.91 -24.27
N TYR A 96 6.26 -17.98 -24.77
CA TYR A 96 7.47 -17.81 -23.96
C TYR A 96 7.46 -16.45 -23.25
N VAL A 97 7.17 -15.36 -23.98
CA VAL A 97 7.09 -14.02 -23.42
C VAL A 97 6.00 -13.95 -22.35
N ASN A 98 4.83 -14.54 -22.57
CA ASN A 98 3.77 -14.52 -21.56
C ASN A 98 4.12 -15.26 -20.28
N LEU A 99 4.92 -16.32 -20.36
CA LEU A 99 5.30 -17.12 -19.19
C LEU A 99 6.54 -16.59 -18.46
N ASN A 100 7.53 -16.09 -19.19
CA ASN A 100 8.88 -15.84 -18.64
C ASN A 100 9.27 -14.36 -18.61
N TRP A 101 8.52 -13.50 -19.30
CA TRP A 101 8.83 -12.07 -19.32
C TRP A 101 8.31 -11.38 -18.06
N TRP A 102 9.22 -10.76 -17.32
CA TRP A 102 8.92 -10.04 -16.09
C TRP A 102 8.45 -8.59 -16.34
N GLY A 103 8.79 -8.03 -17.52
CA GLY A 103 8.40 -6.68 -17.91
C GLY A 103 6.95 -6.58 -18.41
N LEU A 104 6.50 -5.36 -18.69
CA LEU A 104 5.15 -5.14 -19.23
C LEU A 104 5.10 -5.40 -20.72
N VAL A 105 4.06 -6.10 -21.17
CA VAL A 105 3.71 -6.25 -22.59
C VAL A 105 2.48 -5.40 -22.89
N CYS A 106 2.55 -4.51 -23.88
CA CYS A 106 1.47 -3.57 -24.19
C CYS A 106 1.26 -3.41 -25.70
N ARG A 107 0.21 -2.69 -26.10
CA ARG A 107 -0.15 -2.40 -27.51
C ARG A 107 0.98 -1.77 -28.35
N ARG A 108 2.05 -1.27 -27.73
CA ARG A 108 3.23 -0.75 -28.44
C ARG A 108 4.07 -1.87 -29.08
N HIS A 109 3.96 -3.10 -28.60
CA HIS A 109 4.60 -4.28 -29.18
C HIS A 109 3.77 -4.76 -30.38
N LYS A 110 3.96 -4.08 -31.52
CA LYS A 110 3.26 -4.38 -32.78
C LYS A 110 3.60 -5.79 -33.25
N GLY A 111 2.62 -6.53 -33.75
CA GLY A 111 2.78 -7.88 -34.27
C GLY A 111 2.27 -8.96 -33.33
N PHE A 112 2.29 -8.71 -32.02
CA PHE A 112 1.72 -9.63 -31.03
C PHE A 112 0.23 -9.87 -31.27
N ASN A 113 -0.21 -11.11 -31.08
CA ASN A 113 -1.62 -11.43 -31.10
C ASN A 113 -2.34 -10.64 -29.98
N PRO A 114 -3.47 -9.96 -30.28
CA PRO A 114 -4.23 -9.23 -29.26
C PRO A 114 -4.64 -10.09 -28.05
N LYS A 115 -4.86 -11.41 -28.27
CA LYS A 115 -5.16 -12.36 -27.19
C LYS A 115 -3.96 -12.50 -26.24
N THR A 116 -2.75 -12.66 -26.77
CA THR A 116 -1.50 -12.73 -26.00
C THR A 116 -1.29 -11.48 -25.16
N LEU A 117 -1.50 -10.29 -25.76
CA LEU A 117 -1.37 -9.02 -25.06
C LEU A 117 -2.33 -8.88 -23.88
N THR A 118 -3.56 -9.37 -24.04
CA THR A 118 -4.61 -9.26 -23.00
C THR A 118 -4.43 -10.33 -21.92
N ALA A 119 -3.90 -11.49 -22.28
CA ALA A 119 -3.64 -12.60 -21.36
C ALA A 119 -2.30 -12.47 -20.61
N HIS A 120 -1.48 -11.46 -20.92
CA HIS A 120 -0.18 -11.28 -20.28
C HIS A 120 -0.36 -11.09 -18.77
N PRO A 121 0.30 -11.90 -17.92
CA PRO A 121 -0.01 -11.95 -16.49
C PRO A 121 0.60 -10.79 -15.69
N ARG A 122 1.50 -9.99 -16.28
CA ARG A 122 2.10 -8.84 -15.59
C ARG A 122 1.31 -7.56 -15.84
N LEU A 123 1.05 -6.84 -14.76
CA LEU A 123 0.25 -5.62 -14.75
C LEU A 123 1.08 -4.44 -14.26
N ALA A 124 0.76 -3.25 -14.78
CA ALA A 124 1.31 -2.03 -14.22
C ALA A 124 0.69 -1.76 -12.83
N LEU A 125 1.46 -1.17 -11.90
CA LEU A 125 0.94 -0.89 -10.55
C LEU A 125 -0.33 -0.02 -10.55
N LYS A 126 -0.50 0.86 -11.55
CA LYS A 126 -1.72 1.67 -11.71
C LYS A 126 -2.95 0.82 -12.05
N GLU A 127 -2.77 -0.25 -12.80
CA GLU A 127 -3.86 -1.17 -13.15
C GLU A 127 -4.17 -2.09 -11.96
N ALA A 128 -3.13 -2.60 -11.28
CA ALA A 128 -3.29 -3.34 -10.04
C ALA A 128 -4.05 -2.53 -8.98
N ALA A 129 -3.75 -1.24 -8.82
CA ALA A 129 -4.48 -0.33 -7.93
C ALA A 129 -5.98 -0.30 -8.22
N LYS A 130 -6.36 -0.22 -9.52
CA LYS A 130 -7.76 -0.22 -9.93
C LYS A 130 -8.44 -1.56 -9.63
N ILE A 131 -7.79 -2.68 -9.92
CA ILE A 131 -8.35 -4.02 -9.70
C ILE A 131 -8.53 -4.31 -8.20
N CYS A 132 -7.59 -3.85 -7.37
CA CYS A 132 -7.61 -4.02 -5.93
C CYS A 132 -8.44 -2.94 -5.20
N ASP A 133 -9.08 -2.02 -5.92
CA ASP A 133 -9.85 -0.88 -5.37
C ASP A 133 -9.06 -0.10 -4.31
N THR A 134 -7.81 0.22 -4.63
CA THR A 134 -6.89 0.93 -3.74
C THR A 134 -6.13 2.03 -4.48
N SER A 135 -5.37 2.84 -3.75
CA SER A 135 -4.55 3.88 -4.35
C SER A 135 -3.14 3.38 -4.68
N LEU A 136 -2.52 3.97 -5.70
CA LEU A 136 -1.12 3.70 -6.04
C LEU A 136 -0.17 4.02 -4.85
N ALA A 137 -0.53 5.00 -4.01
CA ALA A 137 0.25 5.35 -2.83
C ALA A 137 0.30 4.19 -1.82
N VAL A 138 -0.83 3.52 -1.56
CA VAL A 138 -0.88 2.33 -0.68
C VAL A 138 0.01 1.23 -1.21
N ILE A 139 -0.11 0.93 -2.51
CA ILE A 139 0.70 -0.11 -3.13
C ILE A 139 2.19 0.20 -2.98
N ASN A 140 2.61 1.44 -3.27
CA ASN A 140 4.00 1.84 -3.09
C ASN A 140 4.45 1.70 -1.63
N HIS A 141 3.61 2.06 -0.66
CA HIS A 141 3.94 1.85 0.75
C HIS A 141 4.05 0.39 1.15
N LEU A 142 3.19 -0.48 0.64
CA LEU A 142 3.29 -1.92 0.87
C LEU A 142 4.57 -2.50 0.27
N ILE A 143 4.99 -2.00 -0.90
CA ILE A 143 6.27 -2.35 -1.51
C ILE A 143 7.44 -1.84 -0.66
N ASP A 144 7.43 -0.57 -0.27
CA ASP A 144 8.52 0.05 0.49
C ASP A 144 8.64 -0.58 1.90
N ALA A 145 7.52 -1.05 2.47
CA ALA A 145 7.48 -1.82 3.71
C ALA A 145 7.85 -3.31 3.54
N GLY A 146 8.23 -3.75 2.34
CA GLY A 146 8.61 -5.12 2.02
C GLY A 146 7.48 -6.15 2.12
N LYS A 147 6.22 -5.70 2.13
CA LYS A 147 5.04 -6.57 2.24
C LYS A 147 4.64 -7.20 0.91
N ILE A 148 5.06 -6.60 -0.20
CA ILE A 148 4.77 -7.07 -1.55
C ILE A 148 6.05 -6.98 -2.36
N GLN A 149 6.38 -8.07 -3.05
CA GLN A 149 7.47 -8.10 -4.00
C GLN A 149 6.97 -7.61 -5.36
N VAL A 150 7.76 -6.78 -6.02
CA VAL A 150 7.48 -6.30 -7.38
C VAL A 150 8.75 -6.35 -8.19
N ASP A 151 8.60 -6.57 -9.48
CA ASP A 151 9.73 -6.44 -10.40
C ASP A 151 9.93 -4.95 -10.71
N GLU A 152 11.11 -4.44 -10.37
CA GLU A 152 11.48 -3.04 -10.56
C GLU A 152 12.63 -2.90 -11.55
N TYR A 153 12.49 -1.95 -12.46
CA TYR A 153 13.55 -1.52 -13.36
C TYR A 153 13.78 -0.03 -13.28
N VAL A 154 15.05 0.34 -13.17
CA VAL A 154 15.49 1.72 -13.22
C VAL A 154 16.18 1.96 -14.56
N SER A 155 15.56 2.79 -15.39
CA SER A 155 16.17 3.21 -16.65
C SER A 155 17.40 4.10 -16.42
N ALA A 156 18.23 4.25 -17.46
CA ALA A 156 19.42 5.12 -17.42
C ALA A 156 19.12 6.59 -17.06
N SER A 157 17.90 7.08 -17.30
CA SER A 157 17.45 8.42 -16.89
C SER A 157 16.96 8.51 -15.45
N GLY A 158 17.02 7.41 -14.68
CA GLY A 158 16.52 7.32 -13.31
C GLY A 158 15.02 7.03 -13.20
N ARG A 159 14.29 6.95 -14.32
CA ARG A 159 12.86 6.61 -14.30
C ARG A 159 12.67 5.14 -13.89
N ARG A 160 11.83 4.92 -12.88
CA ARG A 160 11.46 3.61 -12.34
C ARG A 160 10.19 3.08 -12.99
N THR A 161 10.21 1.81 -13.39
CA THR A 161 9.04 1.07 -13.88
C THR A 161 8.88 -0.16 -13.01
N ARG A 162 7.66 -0.37 -12.51
CA ARG A 162 7.32 -1.49 -11.63
C ARG A 162 6.17 -2.29 -12.21
N SER A 163 6.28 -3.61 -12.18
CA SER A 163 5.22 -4.56 -12.56
C SER A 163 4.95 -5.54 -11.42
N ILE A 164 3.71 -6.04 -11.39
CA ILE A 164 3.27 -7.07 -10.45
C ILE A 164 2.62 -8.21 -11.23
N HIS A 165 2.77 -9.45 -10.76
CA HIS A 165 2.09 -10.58 -11.37
C HIS A 165 0.63 -10.65 -10.92
N GLN A 166 -0.27 -11.08 -11.81
CA GLN A 166 -1.70 -11.19 -11.51
C GLN A 166 -2.00 -12.15 -10.35
N SER A 167 -1.15 -13.14 -10.12
CA SER A 167 -1.26 -14.09 -8.98
C SER A 167 -1.17 -13.40 -7.63
N ASP A 168 -0.52 -12.23 -7.57
CA ASP A 168 -0.22 -11.54 -6.31
C ASP A 168 -1.33 -10.53 -5.95
N LEU A 169 -2.26 -10.28 -6.89
CA LEU A 169 -3.39 -9.36 -6.68
C LEU A 169 -4.31 -9.76 -5.51
N PRO A 170 -4.65 -11.05 -5.29
CA PRO A 170 -5.47 -11.44 -4.14
C PRO A 170 -4.81 -11.09 -2.81
N GLU A 171 -3.50 -11.32 -2.68
CA GLU A 171 -2.73 -10.97 -1.49
C GLU A 171 -2.64 -9.45 -1.32
N LEU A 172 -2.31 -8.72 -2.39
CA LEU A 172 -2.32 -7.27 -2.40
C LEU A 172 -3.67 -6.71 -1.95
N LYS A 173 -4.78 -7.26 -2.46
CA LYS A 173 -6.14 -6.83 -2.09
C LYS A 173 -6.42 -7.10 -0.60
N LYS A 174 -6.01 -8.27 -0.09
CA LYS A 174 -6.15 -8.61 1.33
C LYS A 174 -5.35 -7.65 2.22
N LEU A 175 -4.10 -7.35 1.84
CA LEU A 175 -3.26 -6.40 2.56
C LEU A 175 -3.86 -4.99 2.53
N ALA A 176 -4.29 -4.52 1.36
CA ALA A 176 -4.89 -3.20 1.21
C ALA A 176 -6.17 -3.04 2.04
N ALA A 177 -7.03 -4.08 2.10
CA ALA A 177 -8.23 -4.09 2.92
C ALA A 177 -7.95 -4.06 4.45
N GLY A 178 -6.70 -4.32 4.85
CA GLY A 178 -6.24 -4.20 6.23
C GLY A 178 -6.02 -2.76 6.69
N PHE A 179 -6.19 -1.76 5.83
CA PHE A 179 -5.99 -0.34 6.15
C PHE A 179 -7.25 0.47 5.92
N LEU A 180 -7.47 1.47 6.78
CA LEU A 180 -8.61 2.40 6.70
C LEU A 180 -8.12 3.82 6.47
N CYS A 181 -8.90 4.62 5.75
CA CYS A 181 -8.65 6.05 5.67
C CYS A 181 -9.07 6.76 6.96
N MET A 182 -8.72 8.05 7.11
CA MET A 182 -9.07 8.83 8.31
C MET A 182 -10.58 8.84 8.59
N ALA A 183 -11.40 9.06 7.55
CA ALA A 183 -12.86 9.09 7.69
C ALA A 183 -13.43 7.73 8.14
N ASP A 184 -12.93 6.64 7.54
CA ASP A 184 -13.32 5.28 7.91
C ASP A 184 -12.87 4.95 9.34
N ALA A 185 -11.69 5.39 9.75
CA ALA A 185 -11.18 5.20 11.10
C ALA A 185 -11.99 5.98 12.15
N CYS A 186 -12.42 7.21 11.84
CA CYS A 186 -13.34 7.97 12.70
C CYS A 186 -14.66 7.24 12.89
N THR A 187 -15.21 6.71 11.80
CA THR A 187 -16.45 5.94 11.80
C THR A 187 -16.29 4.64 12.59
N PHE A 188 -15.18 3.93 12.38
CA PHE A 188 -14.83 2.69 13.07
C PHE A 188 -14.67 2.90 14.57
N LEU A 189 -13.96 3.95 15.00
CA LEU A 189 -13.71 4.25 16.41
C LEU A 189 -14.86 5.01 17.08
N GLY A 190 -15.76 5.62 16.32
CA GLY A 190 -16.84 6.46 16.84
C GLY A 190 -16.35 7.75 17.50
N ILE A 191 -15.20 8.29 17.07
CA ILE A 191 -14.59 9.52 17.63
C ILE A 191 -14.31 10.55 16.53
N PRO A 192 -14.23 11.85 16.86
CA PRO A 192 -13.87 12.89 15.90
C PRO A 192 -12.43 12.76 15.38
N GLU A 193 -12.18 13.25 14.16
CA GLU A 193 -10.87 13.21 13.50
C GLU A 193 -9.73 13.79 14.36
N ARG A 194 -9.95 14.92 15.03
CA ARG A 194 -8.98 15.50 15.97
C ARG A 194 -8.49 14.49 17.03
N ARG A 195 -9.37 13.62 17.53
CA ARG A 195 -9.02 12.60 18.54
C ARG A 195 -8.27 11.43 17.92
N VAL A 196 -8.56 11.07 16.67
CA VAL A 196 -7.74 10.10 15.94
C VAL A 196 -6.32 10.64 15.76
N HIS A 197 -6.15 11.92 15.44
CA HIS A 197 -4.84 12.57 15.38
C HIS A 197 -4.09 12.53 16.72
N GLU A 198 -4.77 12.78 17.85
CA GLU A 198 -4.14 12.65 19.17
C GLU A 198 -3.64 11.23 19.44
N LEU A 199 -4.37 10.19 19.02
CA LEU A 199 -3.91 8.80 19.13
C LEU A 199 -2.65 8.53 18.28
N ILE A 200 -2.57 9.14 17.10
CA ILE A 200 -1.41 9.03 16.22
C ILE A 200 -0.20 9.73 16.86
N LEU A 201 -0.37 10.96 17.33
CA LEU A 201 0.68 11.74 17.98
C LEU A 201 1.19 11.08 19.27
N ALA A 202 0.29 10.42 20.01
CA ALA A 202 0.65 9.65 21.20
C ALA A 202 1.24 8.27 20.91
N GLY A 203 1.45 7.90 19.64
CA GLY A 203 2.00 6.62 19.23
C GLY A 203 1.08 5.42 19.47
N LYS A 204 -0.21 5.64 19.75
CA LYS A 204 -1.21 4.58 19.94
C LYS A 204 -1.64 3.96 18.63
N ILE A 205 -1.57 4.72 17.53
CA ILE A 205 -1.79 4.22 16.17
C ILE A 205 -0.60 4.64 15.32
N THR A 206 0.15 3.66 14.82
CA THR A 206 1.21 3.92 13.84
C THR A 206 0.62 3.83 12.42
N PRO A 207 0.52 4.95 11.68
CA PRO A 207 0.02 4.93 10.31
C PRO A 207 1.01 4.19 9.40
N LEU A 208 0.50 3.52 8.36
CA LEU A 208 1.35 3.06 7.26
C LEU A 208 1.79 4.24 6.38
N ALA A 209 0.91 5.22 6.21
CA ALA A 209 1.14 6.40 5.41
C ALA A 209 0.36 7.59 5.96
N SER A 210 0.96 8.77 5.89
CA SER A 210 0.45 10.02 6.41
C SER A 210 0.65 11.14 5.38
N PRO A 211 -0.29 12.08 5.24
CA PRO A 211 -0.05 13.30 4.49
C PRO A 211 1.11 14.08 5.12
N GLY A 212 2.18 14.33 4.36
CA GLY A 212 3.31 15.17 4.77
C GLY A 212 4.62 14.41 5.00
N GLU A 213 4.59 13.28 5.70
CA GLU A 213 5.79 12.43 5.82
C GLU A 213 5.91 11.50 4.61
N THR A 214 4.77 11.07 4.06
CA THR A 214 4.76 10.23 2.88
C THR A 214 4.18 10.95 1.68
N ARG A 215 4.55 10.50 0.47
CA ARG A 215 3.98 11.00 -0.80
C ARG A 215 2.50 10.60 -0.98
N SER A 216 1.81 10.21 0.08
CA SER A 216 0.38 9.90 0.11
C SER A 216 -0.43 11.15 0.39
N ALA A 217 -1.50 11.36 -0.36
CA ALA A 217 -2.48 12.40 -0.07
C ALA A 217 -3.47 12.01 1.05
N ARG A 218 -3.42 10.76 1.53
CA ARG A 218 -4.38 10.19 2.48
C ARG A 218 -3.68 9.43 3.60
N TRP A 219 -4.30 9.46 4.79
CA TRP A 219 -3.94 8.60 5.90
C TRP A 219 -4.31 7.15 5.60
N TYR A 220 -3.43 6.22 5.96
CA TYR A 220 -3.70 4.79 5.93
C TYR A 220 -3.38 4.17 7.28
N LEU A 221 -4.44 3.85 8.02
CA LEU A 221 -4.37 3.41 9.41
C LEU A 221 -4.61 1.89 9.47
N PRO A 222 -3.73 1.11 10.10
CA PRO A 222 -3.92 -0.34 10.21
C PRO A 222 -5.20 -0.66 11.00
N LYS A 223 -6.10 -1.45 10.41
CA LYS A 223 -7.33 -1.87 11.06
C LYS A 223 -7.06 -2.65 12.35
N SER A 224 -5.99 -3.43 12.40
CA SER A 224 -5.53 -4.14 13.59
C SER A 224 -5.18 -3.19 14.74
N ALA A 225 -4.54 -2.06 14.45
CA ALA A 225 -4.25 -1.03 15.45
C ALA A 225 -5.54 -0.40 15.99
N LEU A 226 -6.54 -0.17 15.11
CA LEU A 226 -7.84 0.34 15.54
C LEU A 226 -8.63 -0.69 16.37
N GLN A 227 -8.51 -1.98 16.05
CA GLN A 227 -9.12 -3.07 16.82
C GLN A 227 -8.55 -3.18 18.23
N SER A 228 -7.29 -2.78 18.46
CA SER A 228 -6.70 -2.70 19.81
C SER A 228 -7.34 -1.63 20.71
N LEU A 229 -8.17 -0.75 20.14
CA LEU A 229 -8.95 0.27 20.84
C LEU A 229 -10.43 -0.14 20.98
N MET A 230 -10.71 -1.43 20.90
CA MET A 230 -11.99 -2.00 21.27
C MET A 230 -11.96 -2.44 22.72
N PHE A 231 -13.02 -2.13 23.46
CA PHE A 231 -13.13 -2.43 24.88
C PHE A 231 -14.40 -3.23 25.15
N SER A 232 -14.30 -4.15 26.10
CA SER A 232 -15.38 -4.98 26.58
C SER A 232 -15.68 -4.62 28.03
N GLY A 233 -16.96 -4.48 28.36
CA GLY A 233 -17.43 -4.05 29.66
C GLY A 233 -18.19 -5.12 30.41
N SER A 234 -18.45 -4.85 31.69
CA SER A 234 -19.32 -5.68 32.52
C SER A 234 -20.78 -5.63 32.05
N ALA A 235 -21.54 -6.71 32.23
CA ALA A 235 -22.95 -6.79 31.84
C ALA A 235 -23.88 -5.86 32.66
N SER A 236 -23.42 -5.34 33.80
CA SER A 236 -24.21 -4.47 34.66
C SER A 236 -24.04 -3.00 34.26
N THR A 237 -25.09 -2.38 33.70
CA THR A 237 -25.09 -0.95 33.33
C THR A 237 -25.57 -0.08 34.50
N PRO A 238 -24.70 0.75 35.11
CA PRO A 238 -25.11 1.66 36.16
C PRO A 238 -25.97 2.78 35.57
N ALA A 239 -26.86 3.33 36.39
CA ALA A 239 -27.79 4.38 35.96
C ALA A 239 -27.08 5.67 35.51
N ASP A 240 -25.82 5.88 35.90
CA ASP A 240 -25.00 7.05 35.57
C ASP A 240 -24.04 6.82 34.39
N ALA A 241 -24.24 5.77 33.60
CA ALA A 241 -23.37 5.44 32.47
C ALA A 241 -23.40 6.54 31.39
N ILE A 242 -22.23 7.00 30.96
CA ILE A 242 -22.07 7.96 29.87
C ILE A 242 -21.14 7.42 28.80
N ALA A 243 -21.52 7.59 27.53
CA ALA A 243 -20.67 7.24 26.39
C ALA A 243 -19.49 8.22 26.27
N ILE A 244 -18.30 7.68 25.99
CA ILE A 244 -17.09 8.50 25.79
C ILE A 244 -17.31 9.53 24.68
N SER A 245 -17.97 9.19 23.56
CA SER A 245 -18.26 10.15 22.49
C SER A 245 -19.11 11.36 22.94
N SER A 246 -19.93 11.23 23.98
CA SER A 246 -20.66 12.35 24.56
C SER A 246 -19.72 13.28 25.34
N VAL A 247 -18.76 12.71 26.05
CA VAL A 247 -17.70 13.47 26.75
C VAL A 247 -16.78 14.16 25.75
N LEU A 248 -16.38 13.47 24.67
CA LEU A 248 -15.52 14.02 23.63
C LEU A 248 -16.17 15.16 22.84
N ARG A 249 -17.51 15.14 22.68
CA ARG A 249 -18.27 16.18 21.96
C ARG A 249 -18.69 17.35 22.84
N GLY A 250 -19.12 17.07 24.08
CA GLY A 250 -19.67 18.08 24.99
C GLY A 250 -18.66 18.67 25.97
N GLY A 251 -17.52 18.02 26.18
CA GLY A 251 -16.53 18.41 27.18
C GLY A 251 -15.36 19.21 26.61
N ARG A 252 -14.94 20.25 27.35
CA ARG A 252 -13.57 20.76 27.23
C ARG A 252 -12.64 19.72 27.86
N LEU A 253 -11.91 19.02 27.01
CA LEU A 253 -10.83 18.14 27.43
C LEU A 253 -9.52 18.91 27.28
N ASP A 254 -8.68 18.82 28.30
CA ASP A 254 -7.34 19.38 28.27
C ASP A 254 -6.42 18.56 27.35
N ASP A 255 -5.31 19.17 26.94
CA ASP A 255 -4.32 18.49 26.11
C ASP A 255 -3.74 17.26 26.85
N GLY A 256 -3.81 16.09 26.21
CA GLY A 256 -3.35 14.81 26.78
C GLY A 256 -4.39 14.08 27.63
N GLU A 257 -5.47 14.75 28.06
CA GLU A 257 -6.50 14.14 28.90
C GLU A 257 -7.21 12.97 28.20
N PHE A 258 -7.47 13.10 26.90
CA PHE A 258 -8.05 12.02 26.11
C PHE A 258 -7.16 10.78 26.08
N ILE A 259 -5.84 10.96 25.92
CA ILE A 259 -4.89 9.85 25.93
C ILE A 259 -4.81 9.20 27.31
N ALA A 260 -4.92 9.99 28.37
CA ALA A 260 -5.04 9.46 29.73
C ALA A 260 -6.28 8.59 29.90
N ILE A 261 -7.44 9.02 29.38
CA ILE A 261 -8.67 8.21 29.40
C ILE A 261 -8.48 6.90 28.64
N VAL A 262 -7.86 6.95 27.44
CA VAL A 262 -7.55 5.74 26.66
C VAL A 262 -6.67 4.78 27.47
N ASN A 263 -5.61 5.29 28.10
CA ASN A 263 -4.71 4.49 28.93
C ASN A 263 -5.44 3.90 30.15
N GLY A 264 -6.29 4.70 30.82
CA GLY A 264 -7.07 4.25 31.96
C GLY A 264 -8.02 3.10 31.60
N LEU A 265 -8.62 3.16 30.40
CA LEU A 265 -9.42 2.05 29.87
C LEU A 265 -8.57 0.81 29.53
N GLN A 266 -7.39 0.99 28.94
CA GLN A 266 -6.46 -0.11 28.61
C GLN A 266 -5.90 -0.80 29.86
N ASN A 267 -5.64 -0.03 30.92
CA ASN A 267 -5.06 -0.50 32.17
C ASN A 267 -6.12 -1.02 33.17
N GLY A 268 -7.41 -0.86 32.87
CA GLY A 268 -8.50 -1.25 33.77
C GLY A 268 -8.75 -0.28 34.94
N GLU A 269 -8.15 0.92 34.91
CA GLU A 269 -8.45 2.00 35.87
C GLU A 269 -9.83 2.62 35.64
N LEU A 270 -10.31 2.54 34.39
CA LEU A 270 -11.68 2.84 34.00
C LEU A 270 -12.31 1.57 33.44
N SER A 271 -13.41 1.14 34.03
CA SER A 271 -14.15 -0.04 33.57
C SER A 271 -15.17 0.37 32.51
N ALA A 272 -15.09 -0.26 31.34
CA ALA A 272 -16.16 -0.22 30.35
C ALA A 272 -17.40 -0.93 30.91
N VAL A 273 -18.58 -0.47 30.48
CA VAL A 273 -19.84 -0.97 31.03
C VAL A 273 -20.91 -1.17 29.96
N GLY A 274 -21.70 -2.24 30.12
CA GLY A 274 -22.94 -2.48 29.36
C GLY A 274 -22.74 -2.97 27.92
N VAL A 275 -21.52 -3.35 27.53
CA VAL A 275 -21.21 -3.68 26.12
C VAL A 275 -20.23 -4.84 25.99
N VAL A 276 -20.55 -5.80 25.12
CA VAL A 276 -19.77 -7.04 24.92
C VAL A 276 -18.45 -6.80 24.17
N SER A 277 -18.41 -5.83 23.26
CA SER A 277 -17.18 -5.26 22.67
C SER A 277 -17.55 -4.07 21.82
N CYS A 278 -16.94 -2.91 22.04
CA CYS A 278 -17.23 -1.71 21.26
C CYS A 278 -16.02 -0.81 21.08
N PRO A 279 -15.99 -0.01 20.00
CA PRO A 279 -14.93 0.96 19.80
C PRO A 279 -14.97 2.05 20.87
N ILE A 280 -13.80 2.64 21.17
CA ILE A 280 -13.61 3.63 22.24
C ILE A 280 -14.69 4.73 22.33
N GLY A 281 -15.17 5.27 21.22
CA GLY A 281 -16.18 6.33 21.24
C GLY A 281 -17.56 5.87 21.73
N ARG A 282 -17.87 4.58 21.62
CA ARG A 282 -19.13 3.97 22.06
C ARG A 282 -19.03 3.30 23.42
N VAL A 283 -17.84 3.21 23.99
CA VAL A 283 -17.65 2.71 25.36
C VAL A 283 -18.44 3.59 26.31
N ALA A 284 -19.23 2.97 27.18
CA ALA A 284 -19.86 3.63 28.29
C ALA A 284 -19.05 3.39 29.57
N VAL A 285 -18.92 4.42 30.39
CA VAL A 285 -18.27 4.39 31.70
C VAL A 285 -19.18 5.04 32.74
N SER A 286 -19.05 4.69 34.02
CA SER A 286 -19.72 5.45 35.09
C SER A 286 -19.23 6.89 35.06
N LYS A 287 -20.17 7.84 35.04
CA LYS A 287 -19.84 9.27 35.09
C LYS A 287 -19.05 9.62 36.35
N LYS A 288 -19.42 9.05 37.51
CA LYS A 288 -18.71 9.28 38.76
C LYS A 288 -17.25 8.82 38.68
N ALA A 289 -17.01 7.59 38.20
CA ALA A 289 -15.66 7.05 38.05
C ALA A 289 -14.81 7.86 37.06
N LEU A 290 -15.42 8.33 35.97
CA LEU A 290 -14.74 9.19 34.99
C LEU A 290 -14.39 10.56 35.59
N ASP A 291 -15.30 11.20 36.30
CA ASP A 291 -15.04 12.50 36.94
C ASP A 291 -13.92 12.40 38.00
N GLU A 292 -13.91 11.33 38.81
CA GLU A 292 -12.84 11.04 39.76
C GLU A 292 -11.49 10.77 39.08
N PHE A 293 -11.49 10.03 37.98
CA PHE A 293 -10.28 9.79 37.18
C PHE A 293 -9.71 11.09 36.61
N ARG A 294 -10.56 11.92 35.98
CA ARG A 294 -10.17 13.20 35.40
C ARG A 294 -9.61 14.15 36.45
N LEU A 295 -10.23 14.19 37.63
CA LEU A 295 -9.76 14.99 38.76
C LEU A 295 -8.37 14.57 39.24
N ARG A 296 -8.13 13.26 39.39
CA ARG A 296 -6.81 12.72 39.77
C ARG A 296 -5.75 13.07 38.72
N TRP A 297 -6.08 12.91 37.44
CA TRP A 297 -5.17 13.23 36.35
C TRP A 297 -4.81 14.72 36.33
N ALA A 298 -5.78 15.62 36.52
CA ALA A 298 -5.57 17.06 36.55
C ALA A 298 -4.63 17.50 37.69
N ILE A 299 -4.77 16.89 38.88
CA ILE A 299 -3.89 17.14 40.03
C ILE A 299 -2.46 16.72 39.71
N GLN A 300 -2.27 15.53 39.15
CA GLN A 300 -0.95 14.99 38.80
C GLN A 300 -0.21 15.84 37.75
N HIS A 301 -0.95 16.53 36.88
CA HIS A 301 -0.40 17.36 35.81
C HIS A 301 -0.44 18.85 36.14
N HIS A 302 -0.62 19.21 37.42
CA HIS A 302 -0.61 20.58 37.94
C HIS A 302 -1.52 21.56 37.18
N ARG A 303 -2.70 21.11 36.77
CA ARG A 303 -3.68 21.95 36.06
C ARG A 303 -4.55 22.73 37.04
N SER A 304 -4.99 23.92 36.63
CA SER A 304 -5.91 24.76 37.39
C SER A 304 -7.27 24.08 37.51
N LEU A 305 -7.67 23.75 38.73
CA LEU A 305 -8.98 23.16 39.04
C LEU A 305 -10.06 24.24 39.08
N SER A 306 -11.28 23.88 38.67
CA SER A 306 -12.43 24.76 38.91
C SER A 306 -12.70 24.89 40.40
N ILE A 307 -13.36 25.99 40.81
CA ILE A 307 -13.73 26.21 42.23
C ILE A 307 -14.56 25.02 42.76
N ASP A 308 -15.45 24.45 41.96
CA ASP A 308 -16.27 23.31 42.35
C ASP A 308 -15.48 21.98 42.44
N GLN A 309 -14.45 21.81 41.61
CA GLN A 309 -13.51 20.68 41.71
C GLN A 309 -12.63 20.80 42.97
N GLY A 310 -12.14 22.00 43.26
CA GLY A 310 -11.43 22.30 44.51
C GLY A 310 -12.29 22.03 45.75
N ARG A 311 -13.57 22.43 45.72
CA ARG A 311 -14.54 22.16 46.81
C ARG A 311 -14.73 20.67 47.09
N ARG A 312 -14.86 19.84 46.04
CA ARG A 312 -14.98 18.38 46.19
C ARG A 312 -13.72 17.73 46.78
N LEU A 313 -12.53 18.24 46.46
CA LEU A 313 -11.27 17.74 47.00
C LEU A 313 -11.05 18.09 48.47
N VAL A 314 -11.49 19.28 48.90
CA VAL A 314 -11.31 19.75 50.28
C VAL A 314 -12.42 19.21 51.21
N GLY A 315 -13.42 18.49 50.68
CA GLY A 315 -14.48 17.87 51.48
C GLY A 315 -15.45 18.88 52.11
N VAL A 316 -15.55 20.10 51.56
CA VAL A 316 -16.40 21.14 52.11
C VAL A 316 -17.79 21.05 51.46
N GLU A 317 -18.69 20.29 52.08
CA GLU A 317 -20.14 20.48 51.87
C GLU A 317 -20.49 21.92 52.25
N ALA A 318 -21.22 22.60 51.37
CA ALA A 318 -21.43 24.04 51.46
C ALA A 318 -22.25 24.44 52.70
N ALA A 319 -21.61 25.10 53.66
CA ALA A 319 -22.26 26.19 54.39
C ALA A 319 -22.40 27.37 53.41
N SER A 320 -23.49 27.39 52.64
CA SER A 320 -23.81 28.47 51.72
C SER A 320 -24.31 29.69 52.49
N HIS A 321 -23.39 30.44 53.10
CA HIS A 321 -23.57 31.86 53.41
C HIS A 321 -22.21 32.50 53.66
N LEU A 322 -21.58 33.05 52.62
CA LEU A 322 -20.76 34.26 52.77
C LEU A 322 -20.86 35.13 51.49
N PRO A 323 -20.77 36.46 51.65
CA PRO A 323 -21.43 37.44 50.79
C PRO A 323 -20.63 37.80 49.55
N THR A 324 -21.36 38.22 48.52
CA THR A 324 -20.88 38.86 47.30
C THR A 324 -19.97 40.05 47.62
N CYS A 325 -18.67 39.91 47.34
CA CYS A 325 -17.74 41.02 47.34
C CYS A 325 -17.97 41.87 46.07
N LYS A 326 -18.65 43.01 46.27
CA LYS A 326 -18.81 44.09 45.29
C LYS A 326 -17.46 44.80 45.07
N THR A 327 -17.10 44.92 43.79
CA THR A 327 -16.47 46.08 43.13
C THR A 327 -15.30 46.79 43.82
N TRP A 328 -14.09 46.63 43.28
CA TRP A 328 -13.08 47.69 43.21
C TRP A 328 -12.40 47.65 41.83
N PHE A 329 -12.82 48.53 40.92
CA PHE A 329 -12.05 48.94 39.75
C PHE A 329 -12.06 50.47 39.72
N ALA A 330 -10.93 51.09 40.04
CA ALA A 330 -10.66 52.48 39.74
C ALA A 330 -9.94 52.55 38.38
N PRO A 331 -10.37 53.40 37.43
CA PRO A 331 -9.60 53.66 36.23
C PRO A 331 -8.69 54.87 36.46
N ASN A 332 -7.38 54.66 36.35
CA ASN A 332 -6.38 55.72 36.26
C ASN A 332 -6.28 56.20 34.81
N GLY A 333 -6.08 57.51 34.66
CA GLY A 333 -6.34 58.26 33.44
C GLY A 333 -5.35 58.11 32.29
N ARG A 334 -5.75 58.66 31.14
CA ARG A 334 -4.86 59.16 30.08
C ARG A 334 -5.36 60.48 29.52
N ARG A 335 -4.47 61.48 29.63
CA ARG A 335 -4.08 62.51 28.66
C ARG A 335 -5.18 63.41 28.07
N SER A 336 -5.10 64.69 28.44
CA SER A 336 -4.48 65.73 27.60
C SER A 336 -3.72 66.68 28.51
#